data_AF-A0A818UI72-F1
#
_entry.id   AF-A0A818UI72-F1
#
_cell.length_a   1.000
_cell.length_b   1.000
_cell.length_c   1.000
_cell.angle_alpha   90.00
_cell.angle_beta   90.00
_cell.angle_gamma   90.00
#
_symmetry.space_group_name_H-M   'P 1'
#
loop_
_entity.id
_entity.type
_entity.pdbx_description
1 polymer ?
#
loop_
_entity_poly.entity_id
_entity_poly.type
_entity_poly.pdbx_seq_one_letter_code
_entity_poly.pdbx_strand_id
1 'polypeptide(L)'
;MLTHFPSKIVPKVLFATEYSQIINDYGPATKLWCMRYEAYHCYFKKIALRSNNFKNISKTLTTRYQLRQIFRSSKMIQLKNVDEAVGIQKVHNIQFNSKMKQVLLDHFGVINFAQDLIQCKKYSYKKC
;
A
#
# COMPACT_ATOMS: atom_id res chain seq x y z
N MET A 1 -35.27 7.44 -39.56
CA MET A 1 -33.99 7.23 -40.28
C MET A 1 -32.90 7.99 -39.55
N LEU A 2 -31.88 7.31 -39.01
CA LEU A 2 -30.75 7.96 -38.34
C LEU A 2 -29.73 8.42 -39.40
N THR A 3 -29.73 9.71 -39.73
CA THR A 3 -29.00 10.33 -40.84
C THR A 3 -27.60 10.87 -40.51
N HIS A 4 -27.01 10.47 -39.38
CA HIS A 4 -25.73 11.03 -38.92
C HIS A 4 -24.69 9.96 -38.55
N PHE A 5 -24.49 8.96 -39.41
CA PHE A 5 -23.32 8.08 -39.29
C PHE A 5 -22.17 8.60 -40.16
N PRO A 6 -20.94 8.76 -39.60
CA PRO A 6 -19.80 9.26 -40.35
C PRO A 6 -19.38 8.26 -41.44
N SER A 7 -19.10 8.76 -42.64
CA SER A 7 -18.73 7.96 -43.82
C SER A 7 -17.38 7.25 -43.69
N LYS A 8 -16.56 7.60 -42.69
CA LYS A 8 -15.30 6.93 -42.36
C LYS A 8 -15.30 6.54 -40.90
N ILE A 9 -15.38 5.24 -40.65
CA ILE A 9 -15.30 4.66 -39.31
C ILE A 9 -13.84 4.27 -39.06
N VAL A 10 -13.25 4.82 -38.00
CA VAL A 10 -11.90 4.43 -37.57
C VAL A 10 -11.97 3.02 -36.96
N PRO A 11 -10.98 2.14 -37.17
CA PRO A 11 -10.96 0.80 -36.56
C PRO A 11 -11.19 0.80 -35.03
N LYS A 12 -10.78 1.87 -34.34
CA LYS A 12 -11.03 2.08 -32.91
C LYS A 12 -12.51 2.08 -32.53
N VAL A 13 -13.38 2.60 -33.40
CA VAL A 13 -14.82 2.63 -33.20
C VAL A 13 -15.43 1.25 -33.43
N LEU A 14 -14.90 0.48 -34.40
CA LEU A 14 -15.31 -0.92 -34.60
C LEU A 14 -14.99 -1.76 -33.36
N PHE A 15 -13.84 -1.56 -32.71
CA PHE A 15 -13.55 -2.29 -31.47
C PHE A 15 -14.59 -2.05 -30.36
N ALA A 16 -15.30 -0.91 -30.36
CA ALA A 16 -16.34 -0.59 -29.39
C ALA A 16 -17.47 -1.65 -29.33
N THR A 17 -17.80 -2.28 -30.47
CA THR A 17 -18.85 -3.30 -30.54
C THR A 17 -18.46 -4.58 -29.81
N GLU A 18 -17.17 -4.93 -29.85
CA GLU A 18 -16.64 -6.16 -29.26
C GLU A 18 -16.33 -6.04 -27.76
N TYR A 19 -16.41 -4.84 -27.16
CA TYR A 19 -16.10 -4.67 -25.73
C TYR A 19 -17.00 -5.51 -24.83
N SER A 20 -18.26 -5.74 -25.22
CA SER A 20 -19.18 -6.56 -24.42
C SER A 20 -18.67 -7.99 -24.25
N GLN A 21 -18.24 -8.63 -25.34
CA GLN A 21 -17.66 -9.97 -25.34
C GLN A 21 -16.34 -9.99 -24.57
N ILE A 22 -15.45 -9.03 -24.85
CA ILE A 22 -14.15 -8.93 -24.18
C ILE A 22 -14.31 -8.76 -22.66
N ILE A 23 -15.29 -7.97 -22.21
CA ILE A 23 -15.54 -7.75 -20.78
C ILE A 23 -16.11 -9.00 -20.12
N ASN A 24 -16.96 -9.75 -20.82
CA ASN A 24 -17.51 -11.01 -20.31
C ASN A 24 -16.41 -12.09 -20.17
N ASP A 25 -15.52 -12.19 -21.16
CA ASP A 25 -14.49 -13.25 -21.20
C ASP A 25 -13.27 -12.93 -20.31
N TYR A 26 -12.79 -11.68 -20.32
CA TYR A 26 -11.53 -11.27 -19.68
C TYR A 26 -11.73 -10.35 -18.48
N GLY A 27 -12.97 -9.96 -18.20
CA GLY A 27 -13.31 -8.99 -17.16
C GLY A 27 -13.05 -7.55 -17.58
N PRO A 28 -12.96 -6.60 -16.63
CA PRO A 28 -12.87 -5.18 -16.94
C PRO A 28 -11.72 -4.85 -17.90
N ALA A 29 -12.03 -4.10 -18.96
CA ALA A 29 -11.04 -3.71 -19.99
C ALA A 29 -9.83 -2.97 -19.41
N THR A 30 -9.96 -2.34 -18.24
CA THR A 30 -8.86 -1.71 -17.49
C THR A 30 -7.72 -2.67 -17.14
N LYS A 31 -8.00 -3.97 -16.96
CA LYS A 31 -6.98 -4.99 -16.73
C LYS A 31 -6.12 -5.26 -17.97
N LEU A 32 -6.67 -5.01 -19.16
CA LEU A 32 -6.03 -5.20 -20.47
C LEU A 32 -5.27 -3.95 -20.93
N TRP A 33 -5.32 -2.83 -20.20
CA TRP A 33 -4.70 -1.59 -20.62
C TRP A 33 -3.17 -1.66 -20.56
N CYS A 34 -2.54 -1.24 -21.66
CA CYS A 34 -1.08 -1.14 -21.74
C CYS A 34 -0.48 -0.05 -20.85
N MET A 35 -1.31 0.86 -20.30
CA MET A 35 -0.86 1.96 -19.44
C MET A 35 -0.07 1.48 -18.22
N ARG A 36 -0.42 0.33 -17.63
CA ARG A 36 0.34 -0.26 -16.51
C ARG A 36 1.77 -0.61 -16.92
N TYR A 37 1.95 -1.18 -18.12
CA TYR A 37 3.27 -1.54 -18.62
C TYR A 37 4.08 -0.28 -19.00
N GLU A 38 3.46 0.72 -19.62
CA GLU A 38 4.12 2.00 -19.92
C GLU A 38 4.57 2.73 -18.65
N ALA A 39 3.71 2.77 -17.63
CA ALA A 39 4.04 3.38 -16.34
C ALA A 39 5.23 2.67 -15.68
N TYR A 40 5.29 1.34 -15.76
CA TYR A 40 6.42 0.55 -15.25
C TYR A 40 7.70 0.82 -16.05
N HIS A 41 7.63 0.86 -17.38
CA HIS A 41 8.76 1.17 -18.26
C HIS A 41 9.29 2.60 -18.11
N CYS A 42 8.46 3.56 -17.68
CA CYS A 42 8.89 4.94 -17.42
C CYS A 42 10.09 5.01 -16.46
N TYR A 43 10.11 4.17 -15.41
CA TYR A 43 11.25 4.07 -14.50
C TYR A 43 12.54 3.64 -15.21
N PHE A 44 12.46 2.61 -16.04
CA PHE A 44 13.59 2.06 -16.76
C PHE A 44 14.12 3.03 -17.82
N LYS A 45 13.23 3.69 -18.58
CA LYS A 45 13.59 4.73 -19.56
C LYS A 45 14.41 5.85 -18.91
N LYS A 46 13.98 6.33 -17.73
CA LYS A 46 14.70 7.38 -16.98
C LYS A 46 16.08 6.94 -16.51
N ILE A 47 16.23 5.70 -16.04
CA ILE A 47 17.54 5.20 -15.57
C ILE A 47 18.46 4.90 -16.74
N ALA A 48 17.93 4.37 -17.83
CA ALA A 48 18.73 4.08 -19.02
C ALA A 48 19.40 5.35 -19.56
N LEU A 49 18.66 6.45 -19.62
CA LEU A 49 19.20 7.74 -20.04
C LEU A 49 20.27 8.29 -19.07
N ARG A 50 20.11 8.07 -17.77
CA ARG A 50 21.02 8.62 -16.73
C ARG A 50 22.25 7.76 -16.47
N SER A 51 22.18 6.46 -16.75
CA SER A 51 23.23 5.52 -16.36
C SER A 51 24.44 5.56 -17.29
N ASN A 52 24.30 6.10 -18.51
CA ASN A 52 25.34 6.16 -19.56
C ASN A 52 26.09 4.83 -19.79
N ASN A 53 25.49 3.70 -19.43
CA ASN A 53 26.05 2.36 -19.64
C ASN A 53 25.29 1.66 -20.76
N PHE A 54 25.85 1.72 -21.96
CA PHE A 54 25.22 1.17 -23.17
C PHE A 54 25.69 -0.25 -23.51
N LYS A 55 26.75 -0.76 -22.85
CA LYS A 55 27.30 -2.10 -23.15
C LYS A 55 26.42 -3.23 -22.62
N ASN A 56 25.85 -3.07 -21.42
CA ASN A 56 24.93 -4.06 -20.85
C ASN A 56 23.84 -3.37 -20.02
N ILE A 57 22.97 -2.65 -20.73
CA ILE A 57 21.91 -1.86 -20.11
C ILE A 57 20.93 -2.73 -19.32
N SER A 58 20.55 -3.91 -19.83
CA SER A 58 19.61 -4.82 -19.18
C SER A 58 20.11 -5.29 -17.82
N LYS A 59 21.41 -5.63 -17.70
CA LYS A 59 22.01 -5.99 -16.41
C LYS A 59 21.95 -4.84 -15.42
N THR A 60 22.33 -3.62 -15.83
CA THR A 60 22.31 -2.45 -14.95
C THR A 60 20.90 -2.06 -14.49
N LEU A 61 19.93 -2.12 -15.39
CA LEU A 61 18.53 -1.86 -15.07
C LEU A 61 17.96 -2.88 -14.10
N THR A 62 18.23 -4.17 -14.33
CA THR A 62 17.74 -5.27 -13.49
C THR A 62 18.33 -5.19 -12.09
N THR A 63 19.65 -5.01 -11.96
CA THR A 63 20.32 -4.93 -10.64
C THR A 63 19.82 -3.74 -9.83
N ARG A 64 19.71 -2.55 -10.43
CA ARG A 64 19.15 -1.38 -9.74
C ARG A 64 17.71 -1.60 -9.31
N TYR A 65 16.89 -2.23 -10.15
CA TYR A 65 15.50 -2.51 -9.81
C TYR A 65 15.41 -3.50 -8.64
N GLN A 66 16.17 -4.60 -8.68
CA GLN A 66 16.23 -5.58 -7.59
C GLN A 66 16.66 -4.94 -6.27
N LEU A 67 17.73 -4.14 -6.28
CA LEU A 67 18.20 -3.40 -5.09
C LEU A 67 17.12 -2.47 -4.54
N ARG A 68 16.39 -1.76 -5.41
CA ARG A 68 15.25 -0.92 -5.01
C ARG A 68 14.14 -1.73 -4.36
N GLN A 69 13.80 -2.90 -4.90
CA GLN A 69 12.75 -3.76 -4.33
C GLN A 69 13.16 -4.34 -2.99
N ILE A 70 14.41 -4.80 -2.87
CA ILE A 70 14.97 -5.27 -1.60
C ILE A 70 14.90 -4.15 -0.57
N PHE A 71 15.41 -2.95 -0.88
CA PHE A 71 15.35 -1.80 0.04
C PHE A 71 13.93 -1.47 0.51
N ARG A 72 12.96 -1.44 -0.42
CA ARG A 72 11.55 -1.19 -0.08
C ARG A 72 10.98 -2.28 0.81
N SER A 73 11.29 -3.54 0.51
CA SER A 73 10.83 -4.71 1.28
C SER A 73 11.46 -4.73 2.68
N SER A 74 12.77 -4.49 2.78
CA SER A 74 13.48 -4.38 4.05
C SER A 74 12.95 -3.24 4.92
N LYS A 75 12.59 -2.08 4.33
CA LYS A 75 11.95 -0.98 5.06
C LYS A 75 10.57 -1.36 5.60
N MET A 76 9.81 -2.19 4.89
CA MET A 76 8.54 -2.72 5.37
C MET A 76 8.72 -3.76 6.49
N ILE A 77 9.80 -4.54 6.46
CA ILE A 77 10.18 -5.47 7.54
C ILE A 77 10.60 -4.68 8.80
N GLN A 78 11.34 -3.58 8.64
CA GLN A 78 11.72 -2.72 9.77
C GLN A 78 10.53 -2.07 10.49
N LEU A 79 9.42 -1.80 9.80
CA LEU A 79 8.19 -1.29 10.43
C LEU A 79 7.39 -2.36 11.20
N LYS A 80 7.80 -3.63 11.15
CA LYS A 80 7.08 -4.76 11.77
C LYS A 80 7.77 -5.39 12.98
N ASN A 81 8.98 -4.98 13.32
CA ASN A 81 9.79 -5.62 14.37
C ASN A 81 9.93 -4.75 15.63
N VAL A 82 8.87 -4.05 16.02
CA VAL A 82 8.94 -3.16 17.16
C VAL A 82 7.62 -3.20 17.93
N ASP A 83 7.54 -4.05 18.95
CA ASP A 83 6.53 -3.97 20.02
C ASP A 83 6.92 -2.81 20.97
N GLU A 84 7.17 -1.60 20.45
CA GLU A 84 7.51 -0.45 21.29
C GLU A 84 6.29 0.45 21.45
N ALA A 85 5.84 0.55 22.69
CA ALA A 85 4.96 1.62 23.12
C ALA A 85 5.75 2.95 23.05
N VAL A 86 5.32 3.87 22.19
CA VAL A 86 5.97 5.19 22.07
C VAL A 86 5.29 6.19 23.00
N GLY A 87 6.09 6.98 23.73
CA GLY A 87 5.60 8.06 24.59
C GLY A 87 4.92 7.55 25.86
N ILE A 88 5.64 6.69 26.60
CA ILE A 88 5.23 6.12 27.88
C ILE A 88 5.09 7.24 28.93
N GLN A 89 3.90 7.38 29.50
CA GLN A 89 3.61 8.28 30.61
C GLN A 89 2.85 7.52 31.70
N LYS A 90 3.19 7.78 32.97
CA LYS A 90 2.45 7.22 34.09
C LYS A 90 1.09 7.89 34.18
N VAL A 91 0.04 7.09 34.33
CA VAL A 91 -1.31 7.62 34.52
C VAL A 91 -1.48 8.00 35.97
N HIS A 92 -1.86 9.26 36.23
CA HIS A 92 -2.15 9.69 37.58
C HIS A 92 -3.54 9.21 38.02
N ASN A 93 -3.64 8.76 39.26
CA ASN A 93 -4.85 8.18 39.86
C ASN A 93 -6.08 9.11 39.84
N ILE A 94 -5.85 10.42 39.67
CA ILE A 94 -6.85 11.49 39.56
C ILE A 94 -7.63 11.39 38.24
N GLN A 95 -7.07 10.75 37.22
CA GLN A 95 -7.71 10.60 35.91
C GLN A 95 -8.79 9.51 35.87
N PHE A 96 -8.97 8.73 36.94
CA PHE A 96 -9.93 7.63 37.00
C PHE A 96 -11.10 7.92 37.93
N ASN A 97 -12.32 7.83 37.40
CA ASN A 97 -13.56 7.87 38.18
C ASN A 97 -13.74 6.54 38.97
N SER A 98 -14.49 6.57 40.08
CA SER A 98 -14.78 5.41 40.93
C SER A 98 -15.37 4.23 40.14
N LYS A 99 -16.30 4.53 39.21
CA LYS A 99 -16.93 3.52 38.35
C LYS A 99 -15.93 2.87 37.37
N MET A 100 -14.95 3.62 36.88
CA MET A 100 -13.89 3.07 36.03
C MET A 100 -12.96 2.15 36.81
N LYS A 101 -12.63 2.51 38.06
CA LYS A 101 -11.80 1.65 38.92
C LYS A 101 -12.49 0.32 39.21
N GLN A 102 -13.80 0.32 39.46
CA GLN A 102 -14.58 -0.90 39.65
C GLN A 102 -14.53 -1.81 38.41
N VAL A 103 -14.81 -1.27 37.22
CA VAL A 103 -14.76 -2.06 35.97
C VAL A 103 -13.36 -2.64 35.71
N LEU A 104 -12.30 -1.89 36.02
CA LEU A 104 -10.92 -2.36 35.86
C LEU A 104 -10.59 -3.47 36.87
N LEU A 105 -10.97 -3.31 38.14
CA LEU A 105 -10.79 -4.34 39.17
C LEU A 105 -11.56 -5.62 38.84
N ASP A 106 -12.79 -5.50 38.34
CA ASP A 106 -13.60 -6.65 37.94
C ASP A 106 -12.98 -7.42 36.75
N HIS A 107 -12.37 -6.70 35.81
CA HIS A 107 -11.83 -7.30 34.58
C HIS A 107 -10.41 -7.87 34.74
N PHE A 108 -9.54 -7.19 35.50
CA PHE A 108 -8.12 -7.58 35.64
C PHE A 108 -7.72 -7.99 37.06
N GLY A 109 -8.62 -7.94 38.03
CA GLY A 109 -8.37 -8.37 39.41
C GLY A 109 -7.62 -7.32 40.24
N VAL A 110 -6.60 -7.75 40.98
CA VAL A 110 -5.80 -6.89 41.86
C VAL A 110 -4.88 -6.00 41.03
N ILE A 111 -5.30 -4.76 40.77
CA ILE A 111 -4.48 -3.75 40.08
C ILE A 111 -4.07 -2.66 41.06
N ASN A 112 -2.78 -2.34 41.11
CA ASN A 112 -2.30 -1.13 41.75
C ASN A 112 -2.36 0.05 40.77
N PHE A 113 -3.44 0.82 40.86
CA PHE A 113 -3.70 2.00 40.00
C PHE A 113 -2.58 3.07 40.02
N ALA A 114 -1.66 3.04 40.98
CA ALA A 114 -0.54 3.99 41.05
C ALA A 114 0.71 3.54 40.26
N GLN A 115 0.87 2.24 40.03
CA GLN A 115 2.12 1.66 39.51
C GLN A 115 1.90 0.87 38.21
N ASP A 116 0.76 0.21 38.08
CA ASP A 116 0.53 -0.77 37.02
C ASP A 116 -0.06 -0.15 35.74
N LEU A 117 -0.57 1.08 35.83
CA LEU A 117 -1.25 1.76 34.72
C LEU A 117 -0.33 2.77 34.03
N ILE A 118 -0.03 2.45 32.77
CA ILE A 118 0.84 3.23 31.91
C ILE A 118 0.06 3.62 30.66
N GLN A 119 0.12 4.90 30.30
CA GLN A 119 -0.41 5.41 29.05
C GLN A 119 0.70 5.45 28.01
N CYS A 120 0.39 4.97 26.81
CA CYS A 120 1.23 5.18 25.65
C CYS A 120 0.50 6.06 24.63
N LYS A 121 1.24 6.87 23.88
CA LYS A 121 0.65 7.71 22.82
C LYS A 121 0.29 6.88 21.58
N LYS A 122 1.03 5.80 21.34
CA LYS A 122 0.84 4.92 20.19
C LYS A 122 1.25 3.50 20.55
N TYR A 123 0.35 2.55 20.28
CA TYR A 123 0.59 1.13 20.42
C TYR A 123 0.46 0.46 19.04
N SER A 124 1.45 -0.33 18.64
CA SER A 124 1.45 -1.03 17.36
C SER A 124 1.19 -2.51 17.61
N TYR A 125 0.01 -3.02 17.24
CA TYR A 125 -0.30 -4.44 17.36
C TYR A 125 0.31 -5.26 16.22
N LYS A 126 0.93 -6.37 16.57
CA LYS A 126 1.25 -7.45 15.64
C LYS A 126 -0.06 -8.09 15.16
N LYS A 127 -0.42 -7.91 13.88
CA LYS A 127 -1.42 -8.79 13.27
C LYS A 127 -0.73 -10.12 12.97
N CYS A 128 -1.21 -11.19 13.61
CA CYS A 128 -0.85 -12.58 13.31
C CYS A 128 -1.00 -12.87 11.82
#